data_AF-A0A9E1F242-F1
#
_entry.id   AF-A0A9E1F242-F1
#
_cell.length_a   1.000
_cell.length_b   1.000
_cell.length_c   1.000
_cell.angle_alpha   90.00
_cell.angle_beta   90.00
_cell.angle_gamma   90.00
#
_symmetry.space_group_name_H-M   'P 1'
#
loop_
_entity.id
_entity.type
_entity.pdbx_description
1 polymer ?
#
loop_
_entity_poly.entity_id
_entity_poly.type
_entity_poly.pdbx_seq_one_letter_code
_entity_poly.pdbx_strand_id
1 'polypeptide(L)'
;ETTGVDSKSAKIVGFSFCFNDEDAYYVPVAHNYLGAPKQIDLKFATWAVGQIYKGCVIGQNLKYDFEIVKNNLGLNPPANFKDTMILAWLSDPNSSVGMDALAKRLYDYDTIKFEDVVKKGQTFGDVPLENAAKYASEDAWITLKFYKTFLNTLDKNLLALADTHEFPFILTLFDMEQNGIKINEAKMQKLILENDTKLKALTSEIYELSGENFNINSVKQLGVILFEHLKLPTKKKTKTGYSTDESVLAELTDAHPVIEKILAYRELYKLQSTYCEPLLALAKKDEGSRIYTSFLQTGTSTGRLSSKNPNLQNIPARGSLAKDVRECFEAREGYSFVGLDYSQIELRLLAHFSRDPALLEAFKNDEDIHARTAISIFGSSDGQNRAVAKSINFGLIYGMGSSKLANQVNITRAEAKEYIERYFKAFATIKEFLESIKISAKNDGFVQTLLGRKRYFDFKSATPMQIAMFEREAVNTVFQGSAADLVKMAMVKVRANLDENAKMLLQIHDELIFEVKDEFAQEFGRATQKTMEEIYTLNVPLKTSLNIAKNWGELK
;
A
#
# COMPACT_ATOMS: atom_id res chain seq x y z
N GLU A 1 -25.96 5.28 -0.76
CA GLU A 1 -26.29 4.77 -2.12
C GLU A 1 -26.00 5.74 -3.25
N THR A 2 -25.44 5.22 -4.36
CA THR A 2 -24.88 6.03 -5.45
C THR A 2 -25.02 5.37 -6.83
N THR A 3 -24.73 6.12 -7.89
CA THR A 3 -24.80 5.61 -9.27
C THR A 3 -23.59 4.78 -9.72
N GLY A 4 -22.53 4.68 -8.93
CA GLY A 4 -21.31 3.96 -9.29
C GLY A 4 -20.30 3.98 -8.14
N VAL A 5 -19.16 3.28 -8.30
CA VAL A 5 -18.15 3.12 -7.24
C VAL A 5 -17.01 4.14 -7.27
N ASP A 6 -16.93 4.96 -8.33
CA ASP A 6 -15.97 6.05 -8.44
C ASP A 6 -16.56 7.31 -7.81
N SER A 7 -16.09 7.66 -6.62
CA SER A 7 -16.64 8.75 -5.80
C SER A 7 -16.55 10.13 -6.46
N LYS A 8 -15.69 10.32 -7.47
CA LYS A 8 -15.59 11.59 -8.21
C LYS A 8 -16.72 11.78 -9.22
N SER A 9 -17.12 10.71 -9.88
CA SER A 9 -18.15 10.75 -10.92
C SER A 9 -19.53 10.30 -10.43
N ALA A 10 -19.57 9.49 -9.37
CA ALA A 10 -20.80 8.95 -8.79
C ALA A 10 -21.71 10.05 -8.23
N LYS A 11 -23.01 9.90 -8.51
CA LYS A 11 -24.07 10.77 -7.99
C LYS A 11 -24.79 10.08 -6.84
N ILE A 12 -25.11 10.86 -5.81
CA ILE A 12 -25.89 10.37 -4.68
C ILE A 12 -27.32 10.03 -5.14
N VAL A 13 -27.78 8.82 -4.79
CA VAL A 13 -29.14 8.35 -5.10
C VAL A 13 -30.02 8.39 -3.86
N GLY A 14 -29.43 8.13 -2.70
CA GLY A 14 -30.06 8.25 -1.39
C GLY A 14 -29.08 7.90 -0.27
N PHE A 15 -29.53 8.12 0.96
CA PHE A 15 -28.77 7.81 2.17
C PHE A 15 -29.65 7.06 3.16
N SER A 16 -29.04 6.22 3.99
CA SER A 16 -29.71 5.49 5.06
C SER A 16 -29.12 5.84 6.42
N PHE A 17 -29.92 5.64 7.46
CA PHE A 17 -29.48 5.84 8.85
C PHE A 17 -30.34 5.01 9.80
N CYS A 18 -29.81 4.76 10.99
CA CYS A 18 -30.52 4.16 12.12
C CYS A 18 -30.03 4.82 13.42
N PHE A 19 -30.88 4.86 14.44
CA PHE A 19 -30.52 5.37 15.77
C PHE A 19 -30.46 4.26 16.83
N ASN A 20 -31.05 3.10 16.51
CA ASN A 20 -31.12 1.92 17.35
C ASN A 20 -31.06 0.66 16.45
N ASP A 21 -31.14 -0.50 17.07
CA ASP A 21 -31.13 -1.82 16.43
C ASP A 21 -32.53 -2.34 16.05
N GLU A 22 -33.56 -1.51 16.16
CA GLU A 22 -34.96 -1.84 15.85
C GLU A 22 -35.39 -1.20 14.52
N ASP A 23 -35.07 0.07 14.32
CA ASP A 23 -35.51 0.87 13.19
C ASP A 23 -34.33 1.39 12.35
N ALA A 24 -34.41 1.18 11.04
CA ALA A 24 -33.54 1.78 10.05
C ALA A 24 -34.35 2.40 8.90
N TYR A 25 -33.82 3.48 8.36
CA TYR A 25 -34.52 4.35 7.43
C TYR A 25 -33.68 4.55 6.17
N TYR A 26 -34.34 4.59 5.02
CA TYR A 26 -33.76 5.02 3.75
C TYR A 26 -34.45 6.28 3.26
N VAL A 27 -33.66 7.26 2.83
CA VAL A 27 -34.13 8.53 2.30
C VAL A 27 -33.74 8.63 0.82
N PRO A 28 -34.71 8.44 -0.10
CA PRO A 28 -34.45 8.51 -1.53
C PRO A 28 -34.38 9.97 -2.01
N VAL A 29 -33.40 10.24 -2.88
CA VAL A 29 -33.12 11.58 -3.41
C VAL A 29 -33.22 11.63 -4.93
N ALA A 30 -32.67 10.62 -5.64
CA ALA A 30 -32.50 10.67 -7.09
C ALA A 30 -32.75 9.34 -7.82
N HIS A 31 -33.73 8.55 -7.37
CA HIS A 31 -34.25 7.43 -8.17
C HIS A 31 -34.98 7.96 -9.41
N ASN A 32 -34.70 7.35 -10.56
CA ASN A 32 -35.11 7.85 -11.88
C ASN A 32 -35.79 6.79 -12.77
N TYR A 33 -36.21 5.66 -12.19
CA TYR A 33 -37.00 4.67 -12.90
C TYR A 33 -38.40 5.18 -13.28
N LEU A 34 -39.01 4.57 -14.30
CA LEU A 34 -40.34 4.95 -14.77
C LEU A 34 -41.39 4.81 -13.65
N GLY A 35 -42.07 5.90 -13.31
CA GLY A 35 -43.05 5.93 -12.23
C GLY A 35 -42.45 6.07 -10.83
N ALA A 36 -41.17 6.44 -10.70
CA ALA A 36 -40.58 6.79 -9.42
C ALA A 36 -41.42 7.88 -8.71
N PRO A 37 -41.78 7.69 -7.43
CA PRO A 37 -42.60 8.65 -6.71
C PRO A 37 -41.81 9.91 -6.39
N LYS A 38 -42.51 10.92 -5.85
CA LYS A 38 -41.87 12.16 -5.40
C LYS A 38 -40.87 11.87 -4.28
N GLN A 39 -39.66 12.37 -4.44
CA GLN A 39 -38.54 12.20 -3.51
C GLN A 39 -38.18 13.55 -2.89
N ILE A 40 -37.34 13.52 -1.85
CA ILE A 40 -36.85 14.77 -1.26
C ILE A 40 -35.87 15.44 -2.24
N ASP A 41 -35.85 16.77 -2.25
CA ASP A 41 -34.85 17.48 -3.06
C ASP A 41 -33.47 17.43 -2.40
N LEU A 42 -32.45 17.74 -3.21
CA LEU A 42 -31.05 17.71 -2.79
C LEU A 42 -30.74 18.70 -1.66
N LYS A 43 -31.50 19.81 -1.56
CA LYS A 43 -31.30 20.84 -0.52
C LYS A 43 -31.74 20.30 0.85
N PHE A 44 -32.89 19.63 0.92
CA PHE A 44 -33.33 18.96 2.15
C PHE A 44 -32.43 17.78 2.50
N ALA A 45 -31.96 17.01 1.51
CA ALA A 45 -30.98 15.95 1.74
C ALA A 45 -29.68 16.49 2.36
N THR A 46 -29.17 17.59 1.81
CA THR A 46 -27.98 18.30 2.33
C THR A 46 -28.19 18.76 3.77
N TRP A 47 -29.35 19.37 4.06
CA TRP A 47 -29.67 19.79 5.43
C TRP A 47 -29.73 18.60 6.40
N ALA A 48 -30.36 17.49 6.01
CA ALA A 48 -30.54 16.30 6.84
C ALA A 48 -29.21 15.61 7.15
N VAL A 49 -28.38 15.37 6.13
CA VAL A 49 -27.01 14.84 6.30
C VAL A 49 -26.19 15.77 7.19
N GLY A 50 -26.32 17.09 7.01
CA GLY A 50 -25.71 18.09 7.88
C GLY A 50 -26.16 18.01 9.34
N GLN A 51 -27.40 17.58 9.63
CA GLN A 51 -27.83 17.33 11.01
C GLN A 51 -27.24 16.04 11.57
N ILE A 52 -27.18 14.97 10.77
CA ILE A 52 -26.57 13.69 11.17
C ILE A 52 -25.08 13.90 11.51
N TYR A 53 -24.37 14.71 10.72
CA TYR A 53 -22.96 15.03 10.92
C TYR A 53 -22.65 15.83 12.19
N LYS A 54 -23.67 16.36 12.89
CA LYS A 54 -23.49 16.93 14.24
C LYS A 54 -23.30 15.86 15.32
N GLY A 55 -23.76 14.63 15.06
CA GLY A 55 -23.61 13.48 15.94
C GLY A 55 -22.32 12.70 15.70
N CYS A 56 -22.21 11.53 16.33
CA CYS A 56 -21.19 10.54 16.01
C CYS A 56 -21.67 9.67 14.85
N VAL A 57 -21.02 9.78 13.69
CA VAL A 57 -21.39 9.00 12.51
C VAL A 57 -20.69 7.65 12.54
N ILE A 58 -21.46 6.56 12.58
CA ILE A 58 -20.95 5.20 12.46
C ILE A 58 -21.21 4.72 11.05
N GLY A 59 -20.19 4.20 10.38
CA GLY A 59 -20.31 3.69 9.02
C GLY A 59 -19.33 2.54 8.74
N GLN A 60 -19.42 2.01 7.54
CA GLN A 60 -18.55 0.96 7.03
C GLN A 60 -17.86 1.52 5.77
N ASN A 61 -16.53 1.65 5.80
CA ASN A 61 -15.77 2.30 4.70
C ASN A 61 -16.15 3.78 4.48
N LEU A 62 -16.22 4.55 5.57
CA LEU A 62 -16.67 5.95 5.63
C LEU A 62 -15.92 6.90 4.71
N LYS A 63 -14.68 6.57 4.33
CA LYS A 63 -13.91 7.36 3.37
C LYS A 63 -14.72 7.58 2.07
N TYR A 64 -15.37 6.53 1.57
CA TYR A 64 -16.21 6.61 0.37
C TYR A 64 -17.42 7.53 0.59
N ASP A 65 -18.13 7.36 1.71
CA ASP A 65 -19.30 8.19 2.05
C ASP A 65 -18.93 9.67 2.17
N PHE A 66 -17.79 9.96 2.78
CA PHE A 66 -17.25 11.32 2.92
C PHE A 66 -16.95 11.95 1.56
N GLU A 67 -16.35 11.22 0.63
CA GLU A 67 -16.11 11.69 -0.74
C GLU A 67 -17.42 11.96 -1.49
N ILE A 68 -18.39 11.04 -1.39
CA ILE A 68 -19.70 11.22 -2.01
C ILE A 68 -20.42 12.45 -1.47
N VAL A 69 -20.48 12.60 -0.14
CA VAL A 69 -21.14 13.72 0.52
C VAL A 69 -20.43 15.03 0.19
N LYS A 70 -19.10 15.06 0.16
CA LYS A 70 -18.34 16.25 -0.24
C LYS A 70 -18.63 16.63 -1.69
N ASN A 71 -18.56 15.69 -2.62
CA ASN A 71 -18.66 15.93 -4.06
C ASN A 71 -20.10 16.24 -4.51
N ASN A 72 -21.11 15.70 -3.83
CA ASN A 72 -22.51 15.88 -4.21
C ASN A 72 -23.26 16.91 -3.37
N LEU A 73 -22.90 17.08 -2.09
CA LEU A 73 -23.62 17.95 -1.14
C LEU A 73 -22.75 19.11 -0.61
N GLY A 74 -21.46 19.14 -0.90
CA GLY A 74 -20.55 20.21 -0.47
C GLY A 74 -20.19 20.19 1.02
N LEU A 75 -20.64 19.19 1.78
CA LEU A 75 -20.38 19.07 3.21
C LEU A 75 -19.01 18.45 3.49
N ASN A 76 -18.32 18.94 4.52
CA ASN A 76 -17.08 18.33 5.00
C ASN A 76 -17.40 17.12 5.92
N PRO A 77 -16.47 16.17 6.06
CA PRO A 77 -16.62 15.06 7.01
C PRO A 77 -16.95 15.53 8.43
N PRO A 78 -17.73 14.75 9.21
CA PRO A 78 -18.08 15.08 10.58
C PRO A 78 -16.85 15.02 11.50
N ALA A 79 -16.90 15.75 12.62
CA ALA A 79 -15.80 15.78 13.58
C ALA A 79 -15.66 14.46 14.37
N ASN A 80 -16.76 13.72 14.56
CA ASN A 80 -16.78 12.47 15.30
C ASN A 80 -17.39 11.36 14.45
N PHE A 81 -16.63 10.30 14.22
CA PHE A 81 -17.06 9.16 13.44
C PHE A 81 -16.31 7.88 13.82
N LYS A 82 -16.90 6.74 13.45
CA LYS A 82 -16.38 5.39 13.72
C LYS A 82 -16.58 4.51 12.50
N ASP A 83 -15.54 3.78 12.10
CA ASP A 83 -15.58 2.91 10.93
C ASP A 83 -15.50 1.43 11.32
N THR A 84 -16.55 0.67 11.03
CA THR A 84 -16.63 -0.75 11.37
C THR A 84 -15.72 -1.62 10.52
N MET A 85 -15.32 -1.16 9.31
CA MET A 85 -14.34 -1.86 8.48
C MET A 85 -12.96 -1.83 9.14
N ILE A 86 -12.58 -0.70 9.75
CA ILE A 86 -11.34 -0.56 10.50
C ILE A 86 -11.38 -1.41 11.77
N LEU A 87 -12.49 -1.40 12.51
CA LEU A 87 -12.63 -2.25 13.71
C LEU A 87 -12.55 -3.74 13.37
N ALA A 88 -13.21 -4.16 12.29
CA ALA A 88 -13.13 -5.53 11.79
C ALA A 88 -11.70 -5.91 11.37
N TRP A 89 -10.99 -5.00 10.71
CA TRP A 89 -9.61 -5.22 10.31
C TRP A 89 -8.65 -5.30 11.51
N LEU A 90 -8.81 -4.45 12.51
CA LEU A 90 -8.02 -4.53 13.75
C LEU A 90 -8.31 -5.80 14.54
N SER A 91 -9.55 -6.30 14.50
CA SER A 91 -9.95 -7.54 15.16
C SER A 91 -9.32 -8.77 14.49
N ASP A 92 -9.26 -8.80 13.17
CA ASP A 92 -8.68 -9.91 12.41
C ASP A 92 -8.20 -9.44 11.02
N PRO A 93 -6.93 -9.01 10.90
CA PRO A 93 -6.40 -8.40 9.69
C PRO A 93 -6.09 -9.41 8.57
N ASN A 94 -6.31 -10.71 8.79
CA ASN A 94 -6.13 -11.75 7.76
C ASN A 94 -7.44 -12.08 7.04
N SER A 95 -8.58 -11.63 7.57
CA SER A 95 -9.91 -11.97 7.06
C SER A 95 -10.52 -10.84 6.23
N SER A 96 -11.51 -11.19 5.42
CA SER A 96 -12.31 -10.20 4.68
C SER A 96 -13.06 -9.29 5.65
N VAL A 97 -13.01 -7.98 5.35
CA VAL A 97 -13.66 -6.92 6.12
C VAL A 97 -14.86 -6.31 5.41
N GLY A 98 -15.22 -6.83 4.23
CA GLY A 98 -16.45 -6.42 3.53
C GLY A 98 -17.69 -6.81 4.32
N MET A 99 -18.72 -5.97 4.26
CA MET A 99 -19.95 -6.09 5.06
C MET A 99 -20.56 -7.50 5.01
N ASP A 100 -20.71 -8.06 3.82
CA ASP A 100 -21.25 -9.39 3.58
C ASP A 100 -20.50 -10.50 4.31
N ALA A 101 -19.18 -10.54 4.12
CA ALA A 101 -18.32 -11.54 4.75
C ALA A 101 -18.29 -11.33 6.27
N LEU A 102 -18.36 -10.07 6.71
CA LEU A 102 -18.37 -9.70 8.12
C LEU A 102 -19.68 -10.13 8.81
N ALA A 103 -20.84 -9.89 8.19
CA ALA A 103 -22.14 -10.32 8.67
C ALA A 103 -22.22 -11.84 8.79
N LYS A 104 -21.74 -12.55 7.76
CA LYS A 104 -21.69 -14.02 7.77
C LYS A 104 -20.79 -14.54 8.88
N ARG A 105 -19.61 -13.95 9.04
CA ARG A 105 -18.63 -14.37 10.07
C ARG A 105 -19.10 -14.10 11.50
N LEU A 106 -19.71 -12.94 11.77
CA LEU A 106 -20.08 -12.55 13.13
C LEU A 106 -21.43 -13.12 13.57
N TYR A 107 -22.38 -13.28 12.65
CA TYR A 107 -23.77 -13.59 13.00
C TYR A 107 -24.39 -14.73 12.18
N ASP A 108 -23.64 -15.38 11.29
CA ASP A 108 -24.17 -16.31 10.28
C ASP A 108 -25.32 -15.69 9.45
N TYR A 109 -25.24 -14.37 9.22
CA TYR A 109 -26.29 -13.59 8.57
C TYR A 109 -25.93 -13.29 7.12
N ASP A 110 -26.82 -13.64 6.20
CA ASP A 110 -26.69 -13.35 4.78
C ASP A 110 -27.37 -12.02 4.45
N THR A 111 -26.57 -10.98 4.21
CA THR A 111 -27.01 -9.66 3.74
C THR A 111 -27.56 -9.72 2.31
N ILE A 112 -28.47 -8.80 1.99
CA ILE A 112 -28.96 -8.54 0.65
C ILE A 112 -27.77 -8.12 -0.22
N LYS A 113 -27.53 -8.82 -1.33
CA LYS A 113 -26.40 -8.53 -2.21
C LYS A 113 -26.73 -7.40 -3.17
N PHE A 114 -25.74 -6.55 -3.43
CA PHE A 114 -25.86 -5.48 -4.43
C PHE A 114 -26.30 -6.02 -5.80
N GLU A 115 -25.79 -7.18 -6.21
CA GLU A 115 -26.11 -7.83 -7.50
C GLU A 115 -27.57 -8.33 -7.57
N ASP A 116 -28.21 -8.60 -6.42
CA ASP A 116 -29.62 -9.00 -6.36
C ASP A 116 -30.57 -7.80 -6.51
N VAL A 117 -30.07 -6.59 -6.20
CA VAL A 117 -30.83 -5.35 -6.17
C VAL A 117 -30.62 -4.54 -7.46
N VAL A 118 -29.36 -4.41 -7.89
CA VAL A 118 -28.95 -3.64 -9.06
C VAL A 118 -28.57 -4.59 -10.19
N LYS A 119 -29.40 -4.61 -11.24
CA LYS A 119 -29.14 -5.46 -12.40
C LYS A 119 -27.92 -4.98 -13.17
N LYS A 120 -27.25 -5.92 -13.86
CA LYS A 120 -26.10 -5.62 -14.71
C LYS A 120 -26.40 -4.51 -15.71
N GLY A 121 -25.59 -3.45 -15.69
CA GLY A 121 -25.73 -2.28 -16.57
C GLY A 121 -26.69 -1.20 -16.06
N GLN A 122 -27.29 -1.40 -14.88
CA GLN A 122 -28.10 -0.39 -14.18
C GLN A 122 -27.31 0.23 -13.02
N THR A 123 -27.86 1.31 -12.50
CA THR A 123 -27.38 2.03 -11.31
C THR A 123 -28.36 1.88 -10.17
N PHE A 124 -27.99 2.31 -8.96
CA PHE A 124 -28.93 2.31 -7.83
C PHE A 124 -30.16 3.20 -8.07
N GLY A 125 -30.06 4.20 -8.96
CA GLY A 125 -31.19 5.07 -9.33
C GLY A 125 -32.33 4.34 -10.04
N ASP A 126 -32.02 3.21 -10.69
CA ASP A 126 -32.97 2.38 -11.43
C ASP A 126 -33.76 1.42 -10.51
N VAL A 127 -33.36 1.31 -9.25
CA VAL A 127 -33.93 0.35 -8.29
C VAL A 127 -35.27 0.86 -7.75
N PRO A 128 -36.35 0.04 -7.74
CA PRO A 128 -37.59 0.39 -7.08
C PRO A 128 -37.40 0.72 -5.59
N LEU A 129 -38.07 1.77 -5.11
CA LEU A 129 -37.85 2.28 -3.75
C LEU A 129 -38.00 1.24 -2.64
N GLU A 130 -38.92 0.29 -2.77
CA GLU A 130 -39.10 -0.76 -1.76
C GLU A 130 -37.83 -1.63 -1.59
N ASN A 131 -37.21 -2.02 -2.71
CA ASN A 131 -35.99 -2.83 -2.69
C ASN A 131 -34.78 -1.99 -2.25
N ALA A 132 -34.69 -0.75 -2.74
CA ALA A 132 -33.66 0.19 -2.33
C ALA A 132 -33.70 0.46 -0.82
N ALA A 133 -34.91 0.63 -0.28
CA ALA A 133 -35.11 0.87 1.15
C ALA A 133 -34.67 -0.33 1.99
N LYS A 134 -35.03 -1.56 1.59
CA LYS A 134 -34.61 -2.78 2.30
C LYS A 134 -33.08 -2.91 2.32
N TYR A 135 -32.45 -2.81 1.16
CA TYR A 135 -31.00 -2.90 1.02
C TYR A 135 -30.26 -1.83 1.84
N ALA A 136 -30.55 -0.55 1.59
CA ALA A 136 -29.81 0.53 2.23
C ALA A 136 -30.06 0.62 3.74
N SER A 137 -31.27 0.28 4.20
CA SER A 137 -31.59 0.29 5.64
C SER A 137 -30.95 -0.90 6.35
N GLU A 138 -30.83 -2.08 5.70
CA GLU A 138 -30.08 -3.22 6.22
C GLU A 138 -28.60 -2.84 6.43
N ASP A 139 -27.97 -2.18 5.46
CA ASP A 139 -26.59 -1.72 5.55
C ASP A 139 -26.35 -0.81 6.76
N ALA A 140 -27.25 0.15 7.01
CA ALA A 140 -27.16 1.02 8.18
C ALA A 140 -27.35 0.25 9.49
N TRP A 141 -28.35 -0.62 9.55
CA TRP A 141 -28.66 -1.44 10.73
C TRP A 141 -27.54 -2.40 11.10
N ILE A 142 -27.05 -3.18 10.13
CA ILE A 142 -26.02 -4.20 10.37
C ILE A 142 -24.69 -3.54 10.76
N THR A 143 -24.40 -2.35 10.21
CA THR A 143 -23.23 -1.54 10.58
C THR A 143 -23.28 -1.11 12.05
N LEU A 144 -24.42 -0.63 12.54
CA LEU A 144 -24.57 -0.31 13.95
C LEU A 144 -24.38 -1.55 14.84
N LYS A 145 -24.89 -2.71 14.40
CA LYS A 145 -24.70 -3.99 15.09
C LYS A 145 -23.23 -4.40 15.17
N PHE A 146 -22.47 -4.28 14.07
CA PHE A 146 -21.03 -4.50 14.07
C PHE A 146 -20.31 -3.62 15.08
N TYR A 147 -20.62 -2.32 15.08
CA TYR A 147 -20.00 -1.38 16.00
C TYR A 147 -20.25 -1.77 17.46
N LYS A 148 -21.51 -2.07 17.83
CA LYS A 148 -21.87 -2.56 19.17
C LYS A 148 -21.14 -3.86 19.52
N THR A 149 -20.97 -4.79 18.58
CA THR A 149 -20.21 -6.02 18.82
C THR A 149 -18.73 -5.70 19.11
N PHE A 150 -18.07 -4.91 18.26
CA PHE A 150 -16.65 -4.59 18.45
C PHE A 150 -16.36 -3.79 19.71
N LEU A 151 -17.27 -2.91 20.14
CA LEU A 151 -17.12 -2.22 21.43
C LEU A 151 -17.03 -3.19 22.62
N ASN A 152 -17.67 -4.36 22.52
CA ASN A 152 -17.71 -5.36 23.59
C ASN A 152 -16.62 -6.43 23.44
N THR A 153 -16.21 -6.76 22.21
CA THR A 153 -15.33 -7.89 21.93
C THR A 153 -13.89 -7.50 21.61
N LEU A 154 -13.65 -6.28 21.12
CA LEU A 154 -12.31 -5.86 20.72
C LEU A 154 -11.47 -5.46 21.93
N ASP A 155 -10.18 -5.77 21.88
CA ASP A 155 -9.19 -5.36 22.88
C ASP A 155 -9.23 -3.84 23.09
N LYS A 156 -9.23 -3.38 24.35
CA LYS A 156 -9.32 -1.95 24.69
C LYS A 156 -8.17 -1.12 24.10
N ASN A 157 -6.97 -1.68 23.97
CA ASN A 157 -5.85 -1.00 23.32
C ASN A 157 -6.06 -0.89 21.81
N LEU A 158 -6.71 -1.87 21.17
CA LEU A 158 -7.07 -1.79 19.76
C LEU A 158 -8.20 -0.79 19.49
N LEU A 159 -9.18 -0.70 20.40
CA LEU A 159 -10.19 0.37 20.35
C LEU A 159 -9.53 1.75 20.50
N ALA A 160 -8.61 1.91 21.46
CA ALA A 160 -7.86 3.15 21.62
C ALA A 160 -7.00 3.46 20.37
N LEU A 161 -6.34 2.47 19.78
CA LEU A 161 -5.60 2.62 18.52
C LEU A 161 -6.52 3.06 17.37
N ALA A 162 -7.73 2.49 17.27
CA ALA A 162 -8.72 2.89 16.29
C ALA A 162 -9.08 4.38 16.44
N ASP A 163 -9.41 4.79 17.67
CA ASP A 163 -9.83 6.15 17.97
C ASP A 163 -8.73 7.20 17.77
N THR A 164 -7.51 6.88 18.17
CA THR A 164 -6.40 7.84 18.21
C THR A 164 -5.63 7.93 16.89
N HIS A 165 -5.64 6.87 16.08
CA HIS A 165 -4.81 6.79 14.88
C HIS A 165 -5.61 6.41 13.64
N GLU A 166 -6.34 5.29 13.64
CA GLU A 166 -6.94 4.77 12.40
C GLU A 166 -8.16 5.57 11.92
N PHE A 167 -9.06 6.01 12.80
CA PHE A 167 -10.18 6.85 12.38
C PHE A 167 -9.70 8.23 11.90
N PRO A 168 -8.83 8.97 12.62
CA PRO A 168 -8.28 10.23 12.10
C PRO A 168 -7.57 10.06 10.76
N PHE A 169 -6.92 8.91 10.54
CA PHE A 169 -6.22 8.60 9.29
C PHE A 169 -7.15 8.50 8.08
N ILE A 170 -8.45 8.19 8.26
CA ILE A 170 -9.45 8.27 7.18
C ILE A 170 -9.46 9.67 6.57
N LEU A 171 -9.40 10.72 7.39
CA LEU A 171 -9.41 12.10 6.89
C LEU A 171 -8.12 12.47 6.18
N THR A 172 -6.99 11.89 6.58
CA THR A 172 -5.73 12.03 5.85
C THR A 172 -5.85 11.45 4.45
N LEU A 173 -6.38 10.23 4.33
CA LEU A 173 -6.57 9.59 3.02
C LEU A 173 -7.59 10.34 2.18
N PHE A 174 -8.70 10.76 2.78
CA PHE A 174 -9.70 11.60 2.13
C PHE A 174 -9.05 12.84 1.49
N ASP A 175 -8.24 13.60 2.23
CA ASP A 175 -7.59 14.80 1.69
C ASP A 175 -6.59 14.44 0.56
N MET A 176 -5.79 13.39 0.73
CA MET A 176 -4.83 12.95 -0.29
C MET A 176 -5.51 12.55 -1.61
N GLU A 177 -6.65 11.84 -1.53
CA GLU A 177 -7.40 11.39 -2.72
C GLU A 177 -8.13 12.54 -3.42
N GLN A 178 -8.49 13.60 -2.68
CA GLN A 178 -8.97 14.84 -3.28
C GLN A 178 -7.85 15.63 -3.95
N ASN A 179 -6.64 15.62 -3.39
CA ASN A 179 -5.50 16.33 -3.94
C ASN A 179 -5.01 15.69 -5.24
N GLY A 180 -4.79 14.37 -5.29
CA GLY A 180 -4.16 13.70 -6.44
C GLY A 180 -2.76 14.21 -6.74
N ILE A 181 -2.16 13.76 -7.85
CA ILE A 181 -0.83 14.20 -8.30
C ILE A 181 -0.84 14.54 -9.79
N LYS A 182 -0.22 15.67 -10.17
CA LYS A 182 -0.20 16.14 -11.55
C LYS A 182 0.82 15.35 -12.40
N ILE A 183 0.45 15.06 -13.65
CA ILE A 183 1.33 14.54 -14.68
C ILE A 183 1.46 15.55 -15.82
N ASN A 184 2.67 15.66 -16.36
CA ASN A 184 2.93 16.35 -17.61
C ASN A 184 2.55 15.45 -18.79
N GLU A 185 1.42 15.71 -19.42
CA GLU A 185 0.91 14.90 -20.54
C GLU A 185 1.88 14.86 -21.74
N ALA A 186 2.54 15.97 -22.05
CA ALA A 186 3.46 16.05 -23.19
C ALA A 186 4.72 15.22 -22.95
N LYS A 187 5.30 15.27 -21.75
CA LYS A 187 6.44 14.41 -21.36
C LYS A 187 6.04 12.94 -21.39
N MET A 188 4.87 12.60 -20.85
CA MET A 188 4.38 11.22 -20.84
C MET A 188 4.12 10.68 -22.25
N GLN A 189 3.52 11.49 -23.14
CA GLN A 189 3.32 11.13 -24.55
C GLN A 189 4.65 10.90 -25.27
N LYS A 190 5.63 11.78 -25.05
CA LYS A 190 6.97 11.64 -25.61
C LYS A 190 7.64 10.35 -25.13
N LEU A 191 7.57 10.06 -23.83
CA LEU A 191 8.13 8.85 -23.23
C LEU A 191 7.51 7.57 -23.84
N ILE A 192 6.18 7.55 -24.04
CA ILE A 192 5.49 6.43 -24.69
C ILE A 192 6.04 6.21 -26.11
N LEU A 193 6.19 7.27 -26.91
CA LEU A 193 6.71 7.17 -28.28
C LEU A 193 8.17 6.66 -28.34
N GLU A 194 9.00 7.14 -27.40
CA GLU A 194 10.39 6.67 -27.26
C GLU A 194 10.43 5.19 -26.86
N ASN A 195 9.57 4.78 -25.94
CA ASN A 195 9.46 3.39 -25.49
C ASN A 195 8.92 2.46 -26.58
N ASP A 196 7.94 2.89 -27.38
CA ASP A 196 7.45 2.15 -28.56
C ASP A 196 8.57 1.87 -29.55
N THR A 197 9.45 2.84 -29.77
CA THR A 197 10.60 2.69 -30.68
C THR A 197 11.58 1.66 -30.14
N LYS A 198 11.90 1.71 -28.84
CA LYS A 198 12.77 0.74 -28.16
C LYS A 198 12.15 -0.67 -28.14
N LEU A 199 10.85 -0.79 -27.87
CA LEU A 199 10.13 -2.06 -27.86
C LEU A 199 10.14 -2.71 -29.25
N LYS A 200 9.97 -1.94 -30.33
CA LYS A 200 10.08 -2.46 -31.71
C LYS A 200 11.48 -2.96 -32.04
N ALA A 201 12.51 -2.24 -31.61
CA ALA A 201 13.90 -2.67 -31.78
C ALA A 201 14.17 -3.99 -31.04
N LEU A 202 13.82 -4.05 -29.74
CA LEU A 202 13.95 -5.27 -28.93
C LEU A 202 13.14 -6.44 -29.51
N THR A 203 11.93 -6.19 -30.00
CA THR A 203 11.10 -7.22 -30.66
C THR A 203 11.82 -7.80 -31.87
N SER A 204 12.41 -6.95 -32.70
CA SER A 204 13.14 -7.36 -33.91
C SER A 204 14.37 -8.20 -33.55
N GLU A 205 15.16 -7.76 -32.56
CA GLU A 205 16.32 -8.50 -32.05
C GLU A 205 15.91 -9.85 -31.44
N ILE A 206 14.80 -9.91 -30.70
CA ILE A 206 14.29 -11.16 -30.12
C ILE A 206 13.88 -12.13 -31.24
N TYR A 207 13.19 -11.66 -32.28
CA TYR A 207 12.80 -12.51 -33.41
C TYR A 207 14.01 -13.02 -34.19
N GLU A 208 15.02 -12.17 -34.42
CA GLU A 208 16.27 -12.57 -35.06
C GLU A 208 17.01 -13.65 -34.25
N LEU A 209 17.14 -13.46 -32.93
CA LEU A 209 17.82 -14.40 -32.03
C LEU A 209 17.04 -15.70 -31.79
N SER A 210 15.72 -15.67 -31.94
CA SER A 210 14.85 -16.85 -31.73
C SER A 210 14.57 -17.63 -33.02
N GLY A 211 14.70 -16.99 -34.18
CA GLY A 211 14.46 -17.58 -35.50
C GLY A 211 12.98 -17.67 -35.91
N GLU A 212 12.05 -17.17 -35.09
CA GLU A 212 10.61 -17.20 -35.37
C GLU A 212 9.89 -15.99 -34.73
N ASN A 213 8.77 -15.58 -35.32
CA ASN A 213 7.90 -14.55 -34.76
C ASN A 213 6.85 -15.16 -33.83
N PHE A 214 6.73 -14.60 -32.63
CA PHE A 214 5.76 -15.06 -31.63
C PHE A 214 5.34 -13.92 -30.71
N ASN A 215 4.31 -14.13 -29.88
CA ASN A 215 3.90 -13.17 -28.87
C ASN A 215 4.83 -13.28 -27.64
N ILE A 216 5.77 -12.33 -27.51
CA ILE A 216 6.75 -12.25 -26.41
C ILE A 216 6.07 -12.12 -25.03
N ASN A 217 4.86 -11.54 -24.99
CA ASN A 217 4.08 -11.39 -23.76
C ASN A 217 3.31 -12.68 -23.38
N SER A 218 3.23 -13.68 -24.27
CA SER A 218 2.60 -14.95 -23.96
C SER A 218 3.59 -15.89 -23.27
N VAL A 219 3.41 -16.10 -21.96
CA VAL A 219 4.21 -17.05 -21.15
C VAL A 219 4.30 -18.43 -21.83
N LYS A 220 3.19 -18.90 -22.42
CA LYS A 220 3.11 -20.19 -23.11
C LYS A 220 3.96 -20.21 -24.37
N GLN A 221 3.81 -19.22 -25.26
CA GLN A 221 4.56 -19.19 -26.52
C GLN A 221 6.06 -18.98 -26.24
N LEU A 222 6.39 -18.05 -25.34
CA LEU A 222 7.78 -17.81 -24.96
C LEU A 222 8.42 -19.07 -24.36
N GLY A 223 7.70 -19.81 -23.49
CA GLY A 223 8.20 -21.06 -22.93
C GLY A 223 8.53 -22.11 -24.00
N VAL A 224 7.70 -22.24 -25.04
CA VAL A 224 7.97 -23.15 -26.16
C VAL A 224 9.23 -22.71 -26.92
N ILE A 225 9.36 -21.42 -27.24
CA ILE A 225 10.54 -20.89 -27.94
C ILE A 225 11.83 -21.12 -27.12
N LEU A 226 11.83 -20.82 -25.83
CA LEU A 226 13.03 -20.94 -25.00
C LEU A 226 13.44 -22.40 -24.78
N PHE A 227 12.49 -23.28 -24.47
CA PHE A 227 12.82 -24.61 -23.95
C PHE A 227 12.65 -25.74 -24.97
N GLU A 228 11.81 -25.57 -25.99
CA GLU A 228 11.61 -26.58 -27.04
C GLU A 228 12.40 -26.22 -28.30
N HIS A 229 12.33 -24.96 -28.76
CA HIS A 229 13.02 -24.51 -29.98
C HIS A 229 14.51 -24.23 -29.73
N LEU A 230 14.84 -23.31 -28.82
CA LEU A 230 16.22 -22.96 -28.46
C LEU A 230 16.89 -23.97 -27.51
N LYS A 231 16.10 -24.93 -26.99
CA LYS A 231 16.57 -26.03 -26.12
C LYS A 231 17.37 -25.56 -24.91
N LEU A 232 16.99 -24.43 -24.33
CA LEU A 232 17.65 -23.90 -23.13
C LEU A 232 17.38 -24.80 -21.92
N PRO A 233 18.28 -24.81 -20.91
CA PRO A 233 18.07 -25.56 -19.68
C PRO A 233 16.77 -25.16 -18.98
N THR A 234 15.97 -26.13 -18.54
CA THR A 234 14.69 -25.88 -17.84
C THR A 234 14.58 -26.68 -16.55
N LYS A 235 13.96 -26.09 -15.53
CA LYS A 235 13.38 -26.84 -14.40
C LYS A 235 12.07 -27.51 -14.84
N LYS A 236 11.60 -28.52 -14.10
CA LYS A 236 10.40 -29.33 -14.46
C LYS A 236 9.20 -28.44 -14.83
N LYS A 237 8.48 -28.82 -15.90
CA LYS A 237 7.21 -28.23 -16.34
C LYS A 237 6.18 -28.30 -15.21
N THR A 238 5.54 -27.18 -14.91
CA THR A 238 4.44 -27.12 -13.93
C THR A 238 3.10 -27.47 -14.59
N LYS A 239 2.02 -27.59 -13.81
CA LYS A 239 0.66 -27.81 -14.35
C LYS A 239 0.23 -26.74 -15.36
N THR A 240 0.79 -25.53 -15.28
CA THR A 240 0.47 -24.39 -16.15
C THR A 240 1.46 -24.20 -17.31
N GLY A 241 2.50 -25.04 -17.42
CA GLY A 241 3.53 -24.96 -18.46
C GLY A 241 4.92 -24.65 -17.91
N TYR A 242 5.80 -24.16 -18.78
CA TYR A 242 7.13 -23.68 -18.39
C TYR A 242 7.00 -22.34 -17.66
N SER A 243 7.70 -22.18 -16.52
CA SER A 243 7.84 -20.85 -15.92
C SER A 243 8.84 -20.05 -16.76
N THR A 244 8.45 -18.83 -17.10
CA THR A 244 9.35 -17.85 -17.70
C THR A 244 9.48 -16.64 -16.78
N ASP A 245 9.31 -16.81 -15.47
CA ASP A 245 9.39 -15.69 -14.54
C ASP A 245 10.78 -15.06 -14.52
N GLU A 246 10.88 -13.81 -14.09
CA GLU A 246 12.12 -13.01 -14.11
C GLU A 246 13.28 -13.75 -13.44
N SER A 247 13.05 -14.43 -12.31
CA SER A 247 14.10 -15.22 -11.64
C SER A 247 14.56 -16.43 -12.43
N VAL A 248 13.67 -17.08 -13.18
CA VAL A 248 14.03 -18.23 -14.04
C VAL A 248 14.82 -17.76 -15.25
N LEU A 249 14.41 -16.65 -15.86
CA LEU A 249 15.13 -16.05 -16.98
C LEU A 249 16.50 -15.53 -16.54
N ALA A 250 16.61 -14.90 -15.37
CA ALA A 250 17.88 -14.40 -14.84
C ALA A 250 18.94 -15.53 -14.67
N GLU A 251 18.52 -16.72 -14.24
CA GLU A 251 19.39 -17.91 -14.16
C GLU A 251 19.89 -18.39 -15.53
N LEU A 252 19.25 -17.98 -16.62
CA LEU A 252 19.55 -18.39 -18.00
C LEU A 252 20.25 -17.30 -18.82
N THR A 253 20.61 -16.17 -18.22
CA THR A 253 21.22 -15.03 -18.93
C THR A 253 22.47 -15.45 -19.70
N ASP A 254 23.31 -16.30 -19.12
CA ASP A 254 24.53 -16.82 -19.74
C ASP A 254 24.28 -17.93 -20.77
N ALA A 255 23.06 -18.49 -20.82
CA ALA A 255 22.72 -19.59 -21.71
C ALA A 255 22.42 -19.12 -23.14
N HIS A 256 21.86 -17.91 -23.32
CA HIS A 256 21.57 -17.36 -24.64
C HIS A 256 21.34 -15.84 -24.63
N PRO A 257 21.87 -15.08 -25.61
CA PRO A 257 21.71 -13.61 -25.68
C PRO A 257 20.25 -13.11 -25.71
N VAL A 258 19.33 -13.94 -26.20
CA VAL A 258 17.89 -13.60 -26.26
C VAL A 258 17.30 -13.31 -24.88
N ILE A 259 17.85 -13.91 -23.83
CA ILE A 259 17.31 -13.82 -22.46
C ILE A 259 17.42 -12.39 -21.93
N GLU A 260 18.57 -11.75 -22.12
CA GLU A 260 18.78 -10.34 -21.75
C GLU A 260 17.79 -9.42 -22.48
N LYS A 261 17.58 -9.66 -23.78
CA LYS A 261 16.64 -8.89 -24.60
C LYS A 261 15.19 -9.07 -24.15
N ILE A 262 14.80 -10.29 -23.82
CA ILE A 262 13.45 -10.59 -23.27
C ILE A 262 13.24 -9.90 -21.93
N LEU A 263 14.24 -9.92 -21.05
CA LEU A 263 14.16 -9.25 -19.74
C LEU A 263 14.00 -7.73 -19.92
N ALA A 264 14.84 -7.12 -20.75
CA ALA A 264 14.73 -5.69 -21.09
C ALA A 264 13.38 -5.35 -21.73
N TYR A 265 12.89 -6.16 -22.67
CA TYR A 265 11.59 -5.98 -23.30
C TYR A 265 10.45 -6.03 -22.26
N ARG A 266 10.46 -7.03 -21.35
CA ARG A 266 9.40 -7.19 -20.35
C ARG A 266 9.39 -6.06 -19.32
N GLU A 267 10.56 -5.61 -18.89
CA GLU A 267 10.67 -4.47 -17.98
C GLU A 267 10.06 -3.22 -18.62
N LEU A 268 10.47 -2.90 -19.85
CA LEU A 268 9.98 -1.74 -20.59
C LEU A 268 8.49 -1.84 -20.93
N TYR A 269 8.04 -3.01 -21.42
CA TYR A 269 6.65 -3.25 -21.78
C TYR A 269 5.73 -3.15 -20.56
N LYS A 270 6.13 -3.73 -19.42
CA LYS A 270 5.39 -3.61 -18.16
C LYS A 270 5.29 -2.14 -17.75
N LEU A 271 6.39 -1.40 -17.81
CA LEU A 271 6.42 0.00 -17.44
C LEU A 271 5.50 0.87 -18.33
N GLN A 272 5.48 0.61 -19.63
CA GLN A 272 4.60 1.32 -20.56
C GLN A 272 3.12 0.94 -20.37
N SER A 273 2.80 -0.35 -20.44
CA SER A 273 1.41 -0.86 -20.43
C SER A 273 0.74 -0.78 -19.05
N THR A 274 1.51 -0.87 -17.96
CA THR A 274 0.98 -0.82 -16.59
C THR A 274 0.91 0.60 -16.04
N TYR A 275 1.86 1.47 -16.44
CA TYR A 275 1.95 2.84 -15.90
C TYR A 275 1.75 3.90 -16.97
N CYS A 276 2.62 4.00 -17.97
CA CYS A 276 2.63 5.17 -18.87
C CYS A 276 1.30 5.39 -19.60
N GLU A 277 0.78 4.36 -20.28
CA GLU A 277 -0.45 4.45 -21.06
C GLU A 277 -1.69 4.66 -20.17
N PRO A 278 -1.92 3.88 -19.09
CA PRO A 278 -3.05 4.12 -18.19
C PRO A 278 -2.99 5.49 -17.51
N LEU A 279 -1.81 5.94 -17.06
CA LEU A 279 -1.66 7.24 -16.43
C LEU A 279 -1.97 8.39 -17.38
N LEU A 280 -1.48 8.32 -18.63
CA LEU A 280 -1.82 9.32 -19.64
C LEU A 280 -3.33 9.35 -19.92
N ALA A 281 -3.96 8.18 -20.02
CA ALA A 281 -5.41 8.08 -20.26
C ALA A 281 -6.24 8.66 -19.10
N LEU A 282 -5.77 8.54 -17.87
CA LEU A 282 -6.38 9.15 -16.69
C LEU A 282 -6.15 10.66 -16.65
N ALA A 283 -4.93 11.12 -16.92
CA ALA A 283 -4.60 12.55 -16.94
C ALA A 283 -5.49 13.31 -17.94
N LYS A 284 -5.69 12.77 -19.14
CA LYS A 284 -6.56 13.36 -20.18
C LYS A 284 -8.03 13.52 -19.78
N LYS A 285 -8.49 12.85 -18.73
CA LYS A 285 -9.88 12.95 -18.23
C LYS A 285 -10.06 14.04 -17.16
N ASP A 286 -8.97 14.59 -16.65
CA ASP A 286 -8.96 15.63 -15.63
C ASP A 286 -8.42 16.93 -16.23
N GLU A 287 -9.14 18.04 -16.04
CA GLU A 287 -8.75 19.34 -16.62
C GLU A 287 -7.39 19.85 -16.10
N GLY A 288 -6.95 19.40 -14.92
CA GLY A 288 -5.66 19.73 -14.33
C GLY A 288 -4.57 18.66 -14.57
N SER A 289 -4.85 17.66 -15.41
CA SER A 289 -3.98 16.50 -15.66
C SER A 289 -3.56 15.77 -14.38
N ARG A 290 -4.45 15.70 -13.38
CA ARG A 290 -4.19 15.06 -12.09
C ARG A 290 -4.68 13.62 -12.05
N ILE A 291 -3.86 12.78 -11.41
CA ILE A 291 -4.14 11.38 -11.15
C ILE A 291 -4.55 11.22 -9.69
N TYR A 292 -5.66 10.53 -9.48
CA TYR A 292 -6.19 10.26 -8.16
C TYR A 292 -6.15 8.76 -7.96
N THR A 293 -5.32 8.32 -7.02
CA THR A 293 -5.26 6.92 -6.60
C THR A 293 -6.24 6.69 -5.46
N SER A 294 -6.76 5.48 -5.33
CA SER A 294 -7.52 5.08 -4.14
C SER A 294 -6.61 4.35 -3.17
N PHE A 295 -6.44 4.91 -1.97
CA PHE A 295 -5.71 4.28 -0.88
C PHE A 295 -6.61 3.32 -0.09
N LEU A 296 -6.04 2.17 0.26
CA LEU A 296 -6.67 1.09 1.01
C LEU A 296 -5.99 0.94 2.36
N GLN A 297 -6.66 1.43 3.39
CA GLN A 297 -6.18 1.41 4.78
C GLN A 297 -6.17 -0.01 5.38
N THR A 298 -7.17 -0.83 5.01
CA THR A 298 -7.40 -2.20 5.51
C THR A 298 -6.92 -3.27 4.53
N GLY A 299 -6.08 -2.89 3.55
CA GLY A 299 -5.66 -3.78 2.46
C GLY A 299 -4.51 -4.73 2.78
N THR A 300 -3.74 -4.48 3.86
CA THR A 300 -2.59 -5.32 4.24
C THR A 300 -2.70 -5.78 5.68
N SER A 301 -2.23 -6.99 5.99
CA SER A 301 -2.26 -7.50 7.37
C SER A 301 -1.21 -6.89 8.29
N THR A 302 -0.22 -6.20 7.73
CA THR A 302 0.86 -5.55 8.50
C THR A 302 0.53 -4.13 8.91
N GLY A 303 -0.55 -3.52 8.40
CA GLY A 303 -0.87 -2.13 8.69
C GLY A 303 -0.42 -1.12 7.65
N ARG A 304 0.37 -1.55 6.65
CA ARG A 304 0.79 -0.68 5.55
C ARG A 304 -0.38 -0.26 4.68
N LEU A 305 -0.32 0.99 4.22
CA LEU A 305 -1.20 1.50 3.19
C LEU A 305 -0.93 0.77 1.87
N SER A 306 -1.99 0.46 1.14
CA SER A 306 -1.91 0.00 -0.25
C SER A 306 -2.64 0.97 -1.17
N SER A 307 -2.38 0.95 -2.48
CA SER A 307 -3.03 1.84 -3.45
C SER A 307 -3.55 1.08 -4.68
N LYS A 308 -4.64 1.57 -5.29
CA LYS A 308 -5.22 1.00 -6.52
C LYS A 308 -5.81 2.10 -7.41
N ASN A 309 -6.03 1.76 -8.68
CA ASN A 309 -6.75 2.59 -9.66
C ASN A 309 -6.24 4.04 -9.82
N PRO A 310 -4.94 4.27 -10.10
CA PRO A 310 -3.86 3.31 -10.34
C PRO A 310 -3.03 3.04 -9.07
N ASN A 311 -2.25 1.96 -9.06
CA ASN A 311 -1.34 1.67 -7.94
C ASN A 311 -0.05 2.49 -8.06
N LEU A 312 -0.04 3.68 -7.48
CA LEU A 312 1.10 4.61 -7.52
C LEU A 312 2.24 4.17 -6.60
N GLN A 313 1.96 3.36 -5.57
CA GLN A 313 2.99 2.84 -4.67
C GLN A 313 3.92 1.83 -5.35
N ASN A 314 3.45 1.15 -6.39
CA ASN A 314 4.22 0.13 -7.11
C ASN A 314 4.98 0.69 -8.32
N ILE A 315 5.02 2.01 -8.53
CA ILE A 315 5.88 2.61 -9.56
C ILE A 315 7.34 2.32 -9.16
N PRO A 316 8.12 1.63 -10.01
CA PRO A 316 9.51 1.27 -9.69
C PRO A 316 10.32 2.46 -9.15
N ALA A 317 11.20 2.20 -8.19
CA ALA A 317 11.99 3.22 -7.52
C ALA A 317 13.43 3.34 -8.03
N ARG A 318 13.92 2.36 -8.79
CA ARG A 318 15.30 2.28 -9.26
C ARG A 318 15.33 1.91 -10.73
N GLY A 319 16.43 2.27 -11.39
CA GLY A 319 16.60 2.11 -12.84
C GLY A 319 16.34 3.41 -13.60
N SER A 320 16.91 3.50 -14.80
CA SER A 320 16.69 4.66 -15.69
C SER A 320 15.21 4.76 -16.11
N LEU A 321 14.60 3.65 -16.50
CA LEU A 321 13.19 3.63 -16.92
C LEU A 321 12.24 4.11 -15.82
N ALA A 322 12.50 3.72 -14.57
CA ALA A 322 11.77 4.18 -13.41
C ALA A 322 11.86 5.69 -13.21
N LYS A 323 13.06 6.24 -13.40
CA LYS A 323 13.33 7.68 -13.32
C LYS A 323 12.54 8.42 -14.40
N ASP A 324 12.57 7.95 -15.65
CA ASP A 324 11.90 8.58 -16.79
C ASP A 324 10.38 8.73 -16.54
N VAL A 325 9.73 7.71 -15.95
CA VAL A 325 8.31 7.79 -15.57
C VAL A 325 8.08 8.79 -14.44
N ARG A 326 8.91 8.77 -13.39
CA ARG A 326 8.78 9.69 -12.25
C ARG A 326 9.02 11.15 -12.65
N GLU A 327 9.88 11.42 -13.63
CA GLU A 327 10.10 12.76 -14.20
C GLU A 327 8.86 13.34 -14.92
N CYS A 328 7.91 12.49 -15.31
CA CYS A 328 6.65 12.92 -15.88
C CYS A 328 5.66 13.45 -14.82
N PHE A 329 5.87 13.18 -13.53
CA PHE A 329 5.11 13.78 -12.44
C PHE A 329 5.76 15.10 -12.05
N GLU A 330 5.02 16.20 -12.13
CA GLU A 330 5.54 17.54 -11.87
C GLU A 330 4.64 18.30 -10.90
N ALA A 331 5.24 19.18 -10.10
CA ALA A 331 4.48 20.11 -9.28
C ALA A 331 3.76 21.12 -10.18
N ARG A 332 2.62 21.64 -9.71
CA ARG A 332 1.95 22.77 -10.36
C ARG A 332 2.83 24.02 -10.37
N GLU A 333 2.50 24.96 -11.25
CA GLU A 333 3.24 26.22 -11.36
C GLU A 333 3.24 27.01 -10.03
N GLY A 334 4.41 27.52 -9.63
CA GLY A 334 4.62 28.19 -8.33
C GLY A 334 4.71 27.24 -7.12
N TYR A 335 4.73 25.93 -7.35
CA TYR A 335 4.88 24.91 -6.32
C TYR A 335 6.07 23.99 -6.61
N SER A 336 6.53 23.30 -5.58
CA SER A 336 7.56 22.27 -5.61
C SER A 336 7.07 21.03 -4.88
N PHE A 337 7.58 19.87 -5.27
CA PHE A 337 7.45 18.70 -4.43
C PHE A 337 8.44 18.76 -3.28
N VAL A 338 7.98 18.34 -2.10
CA VAL A 338 8.79 18.15 -0.91
C VAL A 338 8.67 16.68 -0.52
N GLY A 339 9.76 15.93 -0.64
CA GLY A 339 9.85 14.52 -0.27
C GLY A 339 10.56 14.35 1.06
N LEU A 340 9.96 13.58 1.96
CA LEU A 340 10.58 13.18 3.22
C LEU A 340 10.56 11.67 3.39
N ASP A 341 11.73 11.05 3.48
CA ASP A 341 11.89 9.59 3.60
C ASP A 341 12.58 9.21 4.90
N TYR A 342 11.98 8.29 5.67
CA TYR A 342 12.62 7.81 6.89
C TYR A 342 13.87 6.98 6.56
N SER A 343 15.01 7.44 7.04
CA SER A 343 16.28 6.78 6.80
C SER A 343 16.40 5.49 7.61
N GLN A 344 16.20 4.35 6.93
CA GLN A 344 16.43 3.00 7.46
C GLN A 344 15.54 2.69 8.68
N ILE A 345 14.26 3.09 8.64
CA ILE A 345 13.34 2.99 9.78
C ILE A 345 13.26 1.57 10.37
N GLU A 346 13.30 0.54 9.52
CA GLU A 346 13.24 -0.85 9.99
C GLU A 346 14.50 -1.30 10.73
N LEU A 347 15.69 -0.81 10.34
CA LEU A 347 16.93 -1.08 11.09
C LEU A 347 16.97 -0.31 12.42
N ARG A 348 16.37 0.89 12.47
CA ARG A 348 16.21 1.64 13.72
C ARG A 348 15.25 0.91 14.68
N LEU A 349 14.18 0.34 14.15
CA LEU A 349 13.25 -0.51 14.90
C LEU A 349 13.94 -1.80 15.38
N LEU A 350 14.79 -2.41 14.54
CA LEU A 350 15.63 -3.53 14.95
C LEU A 350 16.50 -3.16 16.17
N ALA A 351 17.23 -2.04 16.10
CA ALA A 351 18.05 -1.56 17.20
C ALA A 351 17.22 -1.27 18.46
N HIS A 352 16.04 -0.68 18.29
CA HIS A 352 15.15 -0.37 19.40
C HIS A 352 14.68 -1.63 20.13
N PHE A 353 14.20 -2.64 19.39
CA PHE A 353 13.63 -3.84 19.99
C PHE A 353 14.69 -4.84 20.46
N SER A 354 15.75 -5.08 19.67
CA SER A 354 16.83 -6.00 20.08
C SER A 354 17.71 -5.43 21.18
N ARG A 355 17.74 -4.09 21.32
CA ARG A 355 18.62 -3.35 22.23
C ARG A 355 20.09 -3.74 22.08
N ASP A 356 20.50 -4.10 20.87
CA ASP A 356 21.87 -4.50 20.59
C ASP A 356 22.84 -3.33 20.82
N PRO A 357 23.82 -3.43 21.74
CA PRO A 357 24.67 -2.30 22.09
C PRO A 357 25.44 -1.71 20.91
N ALA A 358 25.96 -2.56 20.02
CA ALA A 358 26.75 -2.12 18.87
C ALA A 358 25.86 -1.38 17.85
N LEU A 359 24.64 -1.86 17.62
CA LEU A 359 23.70 -1.20 16.73
C LEU A 359 23.16 0.12 17.31
N LEU A 360 22.87 0.15 18.62
CA LEU A 360 22.46 1.37 19.33
C LEU A 360 23.55 2.45 19.27
N GLU A 361 24.81 2.08 19.51
CA GLU A 361 25.95 2.99 19.44
C GLU A 361 26.15 3.52 18.02
N ALA A 362 26.12 2.64 17.01
CA ALA A 362 26.30 3.04 15.61
C ALA A 362 25.25 4.07 15.17
N PHE A 363 23.98 3.88 15.54
CA PHE A 363 22.93 4.87 15.23
C PHE A 363 23.07 6.18 16.02
N LYS A 364 23.53 6.15 17.27
CA LYS A 364 23.76 7.36 18.07
C LYS A 364 24.91 8.20 17.53
N ASN A 365 25.91 7.55 16.93
CA ASN A 365 27.06 8.20 16.31
C ASN A 365 26.84 8.57 14.83
N ASP A 366 25.62 8.38 14.30
CA ASP A 366 25.27 8.60 12.88
C ASP A 366 26.16 7.81 11.89
N GLU A 367 26.62 6.63 12.30
CA GLU A 367 27.44 5.73 11.47
C GLU A 367 26.61 5.09 10.35
N ASP A 368 27.27 4.79 9.22
CA ASP A 368 26.67 3.95 8.17
C ASP A 368 26.61 2.50 8.64
N ILE A 369 25.40 2.05 9.00
CA ILE A 369 25.15 0.70 9.52
C ILE A 369 25.59 -0.37 8.53
N HIS A 370 25.42 -0.17 7.22
CA HIS A 370 25.85 -1.17 6.24
C HIS A 370 27.37 -1.26 6.16
N ALA A 371 28.07 -0.12 6.24
CA ALA A 371 29.53 -0.10 6.31
C ALA A 371 30.04 -0.74 7.61
N ARG A 372 29.39 -0.44 8.74
CA ARG A 372 29.69 -1.05 10.04
C ARG A 372 29.53 -2.57 10.00
N THR A 373 28.40 -3.05 9.47
CA THR A 373 28.17 -4.49 9.25
C THR A 373 29.22 -5.09 8.32
N ALA A 374 29.61 -4.39 7.25
CA ALA A 374 30.65 -4.86 6.33
C ALA A 374 32.00 -5.04 7.03
N ILE A 375 32.43 -4.05 7.83
CA ILE A 375 33.67 -4.15 8.62
C ILE A 375 33.60 -5.33 9.58
N SER A 376 32.47 -5.56 10.25
CA SER A 376 32.31 -6.67 11.18
C SER A 376 32.34 -8.05 10.52
N ILE A 377 31.84 -8.18 9.29
CA ILE A 377 31.78 -9.47 8.56
C ILE A 377 33.06 -9.72 7.76
N PHE A 378 33.54 -8.72 7.04
CA PHE A 378 34.61 -8.83 6.03
C PHE A 378 35.94 -8.20 6.46
N GLY A 379 35.95 -7.38 7.52
CA GLY A 379 37.11 -6.58 7.93
C GLY A 379 37.30 -5.28 7.14
N SER A 380 36.51 -5.05 6.09
CA SER A 380 36.54 -3.84 5.27
C SER A 380 35.14 -3.46 4.78
N SER A 381 34.95 -2.19 4.40
CA SER A 381 33.70 -1.67 3.82
C SER A 381 33.93 -1.09 2.43
N ASP A 382 34.54 -1.85 1.53
CA ASP A 382 34.52 -1.50 0.11
C ASP A 382 33.07 -1.56 -0.46
N GLY A 383 32.86 -1.03 -1.66
CA GLY A 383 31.54 -0.92 -2.27
C GLY A 383 30.82 -2.27 -2.41
N GLN A 384 31.56 -3.34 -2.68
CA GLN A 384 31.01 -4.68 -2.84
C GLN A 384 30.60 -5.26 -1.47
N ASN A 385 31.50 -5.21 -0.49
CA ASN A 385 31.26 -5.70 0.87
C ASN A 385 30.12 -4.94 1.54
N ARG A 386 30.02 -3.62 1.32
CA ARG A 386 28.89 -2.82 1.79
C ARG A 386 27.57 -3.24 1.14
N ALA A 387 27.55 -3.57 -0.15
CA ALA A 387 26.35 -4.05 -0.83
C ALA A 387 25.90 -5.43 -0.33
N VAL A 388 26.84 -6.34 -0.05
CA VAL A 388 26.55 -7.64 0.56
C VAL A 388 26.02 -7.46 1.99
N ALA A 389 26.68 -6.62 2.80
CA ALA A 389 26.23 -6.30 4.15
C ALA A 389 24.83 -5.67 4.20
N LYS A 390 24.49 -4.84 3.21
CA LYS A 390 23.14 -4.31 3.02
C LYS A 390 22.13 -5.44 2.79
N SER A 391 22.43 -6.37 1.89
CA SER A 391 21.58 -7.54 1.63
C SER A 391 21.41 -8.42 2.88
N ILE A 392 22.47 -8.58 3.67
CA ILE A 392 22.43 -9.32 4.95
C ILE A 392 21.52 -8.60 5.96
N ASN A 393 21.71 -7.29 6.18
CA ASN A 393 20.89 -6.52 7.12
C ASN A 393 19.39 -6.65 6.81
N PHE A 394 18.99 -6.37 5.56
CA PHE A 394 17.59 -6.48 5.16
C PHE A 394 17.10 -7.93 5.09
N GLY A 395 17.94 -8.87 4.65
CA GLY A 395 17.56 -10.28 4.59
C GLY A 395 17.31 -10.87 5.98
N LEU A 396 18.20 -10.62 6.93
CA LEU A 396 18.13 -11.20 8.27
C LEU A 396 16.97 -10.65 9.10
N ILE A 397 16.62 -9.36 8.94
CA ILE A 397 15.41 -8.78 9.53
C ILE A 397 14.18 -9.61 9.16
N TYR A 398 14.11 -10.17 7.95
CA TYR A 398 12.97 -10.98 7.49
C TYR A 398 13.19 -12.50 7.60
N GLY A 399 14.15 -12.94 8.41
CA GLY A 399 14.40 -14.37 8.63
C GLY A 399 14.94 -15.10 7.40
N MET A 400 15.69 -14.40 6.54
CA MET A 400 16.36 -15.02 5.40
C MET A 400 17.42 -16.04 5.87
N GLY A 401 17.26 -17.30 5.45
CA GLY A 401 18.27 -18.35 5.70
C GLY A 401 19.45 -18.30 4.71
N SER A 402 20.49 -19.06 5.01
CA SER A 402 21.74 -19.10 4.22
C SER A 402 21.54 -19.43 2.74
N SER A 403 20.58 -20.30 2.39
CA SER A 403 20.31 -20.63 0.98
C SER A 403 19.76 -19.44 0.17
N LYS A 404 18.87 -18.63 0.77
CA LYS A 404 18.34 -17.45 0.08
C LYS A 404 19.38 -16.35 -0.04
N LEU A 405 20.16 -16.14 1.03
CA LEU A 405 21.26 -15.19 1.02
C LEU A 405 22.29 -15.55 -0.06
N ALA A 406 22.70 -16.82 -0.12
CA ALA A 406 23.63 -17.35 -1.12
C ALA A 406 23.20 -17.00 -2.56
N ASN A 407 21.92 -17.23 -2.89
CA ASN A 407 21.39 -16.90 -4.20
C ASN A 407 21.33 -15.38 -4.46
N GLN A 408 20.96 -14.58 -3.45
CA GLN A 408 20.79 -13.14 -3.61
C GLN A 408 22.11 -12.40 -3.84
N VAL A 409 23.21 -12.86 -3.23
CA VAL A 409 24.53 -12.23 -3.36
C VAL A 409 25.52 -13.07 -4.17
N ASN A 410 25.03 -14.13 -4.83
CA ASN A 410 25.77 -15.03 -5.70
C ASN A 410 27.04 -15.63 -5.05
N ILE A 411 26.88 -16.24 -3.88
CA ILE A 411 27.95 -16.93 -3.12
C ILE A 411 27.55 -18.36 -2.78
N THR A 412 28.48 -19.16 -2.26
CA THR A 412 28.16 -20.51 -1.80
C THR A 412 27.29 -20.48 -0.53
N ARG A 413 26.51 -21.54 -0.31
CA ARG A 413 25.72 -21.71 0.92
C ARG A 413 26.61 -21.75 2.18
N ALA A 414 27.84 -22.25 2.06
CA ALA A 414 28.80 -22.32 3.17
C ALA A 414 29.26 -20.91 3.57
N GLU A 415 29.67 -20.08 2.61
CA GLU A 415 30.03 -18.68 2.84
C GLU A 415 28.85 -17.88 3.42
N ALA A 416 27.64 -18.05 2.85
CA ALA A 416 26.45 -17.40 3.37
C ALA A 416 26.17 -17.75 4.84
N LYS A 417 26.41 -19.01 5.23
CA LYS A 417 26.26 -19.44 6.63
C LYS A 417 27.30 -18.76 7.52
N GLU A 418 28.56 -18.71 7.08
CA GLU A 418 29.65 -18.05 7.80
C GLU A 418 29.36 -16.54 7.99
N TYR A 419 28.88 -15.84 6.96
CA TYR A 419 28.54 -14.42 7.07
C TYR A 419 27.42 -14.17 8.07
N ILE A 420 26.41 -15.03 8.11
CA ILE A 420 25.32 -14.96 9.09
C ILE A 420 25.86 -15.20 10.51
N GLU A 421 26.76 -16.17 10.69
CA GLU A 421 27.39 -16.44 12.00
C GLU A 421 28.24 -15.26 12.49
N ARG A 422 29.05 -14.66 11.60
CA ARG A 422 29.82 -13.44 11.91
C ARG A 422 28.91 -12.26 12.24
N TYR A 423 27.81 -12.08 11.52
CA TYR A 423 26.82 -11.05 11.81
C TYR A 423 26.25 -11.19 13.23
N PHE A 424 25.75 -12.36 13.61
CA PHE A 424 25.20 -12.57 14.95
C PHE A 424 26.26 -12.53 16.04
N LYS A 425 27.53 -12.79 15.73
CA LYS A 425 28.63 -12.58 16.68
C LYS A 425 28.88 -11.08 16.92
N ALA A 426 28.76 -10.26 15.87
CA ALA A 426 28.95 -8.81 15.97
C ALA A 426 27.75 -8.10 16.62
N PHE A 427 26.54 -8.59 16.35
CA PHE A 427 25.28 -8.06 16.87
C PHE A 427 24.58 -9.14 17.70
N ALA A 428 25.13 -9.37 18.89
CA ALA A 428 24.85 -10.51 19.74
C ALA A 428 23.36 -10.69 20.02
N THR A 429 22.65 -9.63 20.40
CA THR A 429 21.27 -9.75 20.93
C THR A 429 20.22 -9.94 19.84
N ILE A 430 20.57 -9.71 18.57
CA ILE A 430 19.63 -9.79 17.46
C ILE A 430 19.10 -11.22 17.31
N LYS A 431 19.96 -12.22 17.46
CA LYS A 431 19.56 -13.61 17.26
C LYS A 431 18.53 -14.04 18.30
N GLU A 432 18.81 -13.82 19.58
CA GLU A 432 17.85 -14.18 20.63
C GLU A 432 16.55 -13.40 20.49
N PHE A 433 16.62 -12.12 20.09
CA PHE A 433 15.42 -11.32 19.88
C PHE A 433 14.54 -11.87 18.75
N LEU A 434 15.10 -12.18 17.58
CA LEU A 434 14.34 -12.75 16.45
C LEU A 434 13.71 -14.10 16.81
N GLU A 435 14.42 -14.95 17.55
CA GLU A 435 13.86 -16.21 18.05
C GLU A 435 12.75 -15.98 19.08
N SER A 436 12.88 -14.96 19.95
CA SER A 436 11.85 -14.60 20.93
C SER A 436 10.53 -14.20 20.27
N ILE A 437 10.57 -13.51 19.12
CA ILE A 437 9.37 -13.16 18.35
C ILE A 437 8.65 -14.43 17.88
N LYS A 438 9.41 -15.40 17.32
CA LYS A 438 8.83 -16.66 16.83
C LYS A 438 8.20 -17.46 17.98
N ILE A 439 8.86 -17.49 19.12
CA ILE A 439 8.36 -18.18 20.32
C ILE A 439 7.08 -17.52 20.82
N SER A 440 7.04 -16.19 20.96
CA SER A 440 5.83 -15.46 21.37
C SER A 440 4.70 -15.64 20.36
N ALA A 441 4.97 -15.54 19.05
CA ALA A 441 3.97 -15.78 18.01
C ALA A 441 3.31 -17.16 18.15
N LYS A 442 4.11 -18.20 18.44
CA LYS A 442 3.63 -19.57 18.62
C LYS A 442 2.86 -19.77 19.93
N ASN A 443 3.30 -19.13 21.02
CA ASN A 443 2.70 -19.27 22.34
C ASN A 443 1.38 -18.48 22.46
N ASP A 444 1.41 -17.23 22.00
CA ASP A 444 0.31 -16.27 22.16
C ASP A 444 -0.67 -16.34 20.99
N GLY A 445 -0.25 -16.89 19.84
CA GLY A 445 -1.04 -16.95 18.61
C GLY A 445 -1.09 -15.62 17.85
N PHE A 446 -0.30 -14.62 18.26
CA PHE A 446 -0.19 -13.34 17.58
C PHE A 446 1.15 -12.64 17.88
N VAL A 447 1.47 -11.62 17.10
CA VAL A 447 2.51 -10.63 17.43
C VAL A 447 1.93 -9.22 17.44
N GLN A 448 2.65 -8.28 18.03
CA GLN A 448 2.26 -6.87 18.12
C GLN A 448 3.29 -5.91 17.54
N THR A 449 2.80 -4.80 16.98
CA THR A 449 3.60 -3.65 16.58
C THR A 449 3.84 -2.69 17.75
N LEU A 450 4.59 -1.62 17.50
CA LEU A 450 4.89 -0.54 18.44
C LEU A 450 3.64 0.07 19.10
N LEU A 451 2.54 0.25 18.34
CA LEU A 451 1.28 0.79 18.87
C LEU A 451 0.28 -0.29 19.30
N GLY A 452 0.71 -1.55 19.38
CA GLY A 452 -0.10 -2.65 19.88
C GLY A 452 -1.04 -3.30 18.86
N ARG A 453 -0.96 -2.93 17.57
CA ARG A 453 -1.68 -3.63 16.49
C ARG A 453 -1.30 -5.10 16.51
N LYS A 454 -2.31 -5.99 16.47
CA LYS A 454 -2.10 -7.44 16.49
C LYS A 454 -2.17 -8.04 15.09
N ARG A 455 -1.34 -9.04 14.83
CA ARG A 455 -1.52 -9.98 13.70
C ARG A 455 -1.53 -11.40 14.23
N TYR A 456 -2.57 -12.14 13.88
CA TYR A 456 -2.86 -13.47 14.41
C TYR A 456 -2.33 -14.58 13.49
N PHE A 457 -1.99 -15.72 14.08
CA PHE A 457 -1.48 -16.90 13.41
C PHE A 457 -2.04 -18.17 14.05
N ASP A 458 -2.61 -19.07 13.25
CA ASP A 458 -3.06 -20.38 13.75
C ASP A 458 -1.97 -21.44 13.61
N PHE A 459 -1.15 -21.59 14.64
CA PHE A 459 -0.12 -22.64 14.68
C PHE A 459 -0.67 -24.04 14.97
N LYS A 460 -1.92 -24.20 15.44
CA LYS A 460 -2.44 -25.51 15.90
C LYS A 460 -2.69 -26.46 14.75
N SER A 461 -3.16 -25.93 13.62
CA SER A 461 -3.48 -26.70 12.40
C SER A 461 -2.44 -26.57 11.29
N ALA A 462 -1.33 -25.86 11.56
CA ALA A 462 -0.35 -25.49 10.55
C ALA A 462 0.56 -26.66 10.14
N THR A 463 0.72 -26.85 8.82
CA THR A 463 1.77 -27.70 8.26
C THR A 463 3.17 -27.12 8.52
N PRO A 464 4.25 -27.92 8.44
CA PRO A 464 5.62 -27.41 8.61
C PRO A 464 5.96 -26.23 7.68
N MET A 465 5.42 -26.22 6.46
CA MET A 465 5.59 -25.12 5.50
C MET A 465 4.87 -23.86 5.97
N GLN A 466 3.65 -23.98 6.50
CA GLN A 466 2.88 -22.87 7.06
C GLN A 466 3.54 -22.32 8.33
N ILE A 467 4.07 -23.17 9.22
CA ILE A 467 4.80 -22.73 10.41
C ILE A 467 5.98 -21.84 10.01
N ALA A 468 6.81 -22.28 9.06
CA ALA A 468 7.93 -21.47 8.56
C ALA A 468 7.48 -20.19 7.84
N MET A 469 6.28 -20.16 7.28
CA MET A 469 5.67 -18.95 6.73
C MET A 469 5.25 -17.99 7.84
N PHE A 470 4.50 -18.47 8.85
CA PHE A 470 4.04 -17.68 9.99
C PHE A 470 5.20 -17.12 10.80
N GLU A 471 6.26 -17.88 11.03
CA GLU A 471 7.46 -17.37 11.72
C GLU A 471 8.09 -16.17 10.99
N ARG A 472 8.18 -16.23 9.65
CA ARG A 472 8.69 -15.10 8.85
C ARG A 472 7.75 -13.91 8.86
N GLU A 473 6.45 -14.17 8.76
CA GLU A 473 5.43 -13.13 8.79
C GLU A 473 5.31 -12.45 10.16
N ALA A 474 5.48 -13.20 11.24
CA ALA A 474 5.53 -12.68 12.61
C ALA A 474 6.67 -11.67 12.77
N VAL A 475 7.89 -12.06 12.38
CA VAL A 475 9.06 -11.18 12.42
C VAL A 475 8.85 -9.96 11.52
N ASN A 476 8.41 -10.16 10.27
CA ASN A 476 8.14 -9.04 9.35
C ASN A 476 7.10 -8.06 9.92
N THR A 477 6.04 -8.56 10.56
CA THR A 477 4.97 -7.73 11.12
C THR A 477 5.48 -6.81 12.22
N VAL A 478 6.36 -7.30 13.10
CA VAL A 478 6.93 -6.49 14.18
C VAL A 478 7.68 -5.27 13.63
N PHE A 479 8.49 -5.44 12.58
CA PHE A 479 9.25 -4.32 12.01
C PHE A 479 8.43 -3.50 11.01
N GLN A 480 7.86 -4.15 10.01
CA GLN A 480 7.13 -3.50 8.92
C GLN A 480 5.87 -2.81 9.42
N GLY A 481 5.14 -3.43 10.35
CA GLY A 481 3.95 -2.86 10.94
C GLY A 481 4.25 -1.71 11.90
N SER A 482 5.33 -1.80 12.68
CA SER A 482 5.77 -0.68 13.51
C SER A 482 6.25 0.51 12.67
N ALA A 483 6.90 0.26 11.53
CA ALA A 483 7.23 1.34 10.58
C ALA A 483 5.95 1.98 10.01
N ALA A 484 4.95 1.17 9.64
CA ALA A 484 3.66 1.67 9.16
C ALA A 484 2.94 2.52 10.22
N ASP A 485 2.99 2.11 11.48
CA ASP A 485 2.43 2.87 12.60
C ASP A 485 3.07 4.26 12.72
N LEU A 486 4.41 4.34 12.70
CA LEU A 486 5.16 5.61 12.77
C LEU A 486 4.83 6.54 11.60
N VAL A 487 4.77 6.00 10.38
CA VAL A 487 4.41 6.77 9.18
C VAL A 487 2.98 7.31 9.30
N LYS A 488 2.01 6.48 9.72
CA LYS A 488 0.62 6.93 9.93
C LYS A 488 0.51 8.01 11.01
N MET A 489 1.22 7.84 12.13
CA MET A 489 1.27 8.87 13.18
C MET A 489 1.75 10.21 12.62
N ALA A 490 2.85 10.19 11.86
CA ALA A 490 3.40 11.39 11.25
C ALA A 490 2.41 12.02 10.26
N MET A 491 1.77 11.21 9.42
CA MET A 491 0.79 11.70 8.46
C MET A 491 -0.42 12.37 9.13
N VAL A 492 -1.00 11.75 10.18
CA VAL A 492 -2.09 12.34 10.95
C VAL A 492 -1.64 13.65 11.62
N LYS A 493 -0.43 13.67 12.18
CA LYS A 493 0.12 14.85 12.86
C LYS A 493 0.36 16.01 11.89
N VAL A 494 0.96 15.73 10.73
CA VAL A 494 1.27 16.73 9.71
C VAL A 494 0.01 17.27 9.06
N ARG A 495 -1.01 16.42 8.84
CA ARG A 495 -2.31 16.82 8.28
C ARG A 495 -2.91 18.03 8.98
N ALA A 496 -2.78 18.11 10.31
CA ALA A 496 -3.35 19.22 11.10
C ALA A 496 -2.76 20.60 10.74
N ASN A 497 -1.61 20.64 10.07
CA ASN A 497 -0.91 21.86 9.67
C ASN A 497 -0.94 22.09 8.14
N LEU A 498 -1.72 21.30 7.39
CA LEU A 498 -1.84 21.47 5.93
C LEU A 498 -2.94 22.49 5.58
N ASP A 499 -2.68 23.25 4.52
CA ASP A 499 -3.54 24.33 4.03
C ASP A 499 -3.50 24.37 2.49
N GLU A 500 -3.94 25.45 1.84
CA GLU A 500 -3.84 25.64 0.39
C GLU A 500 -2.41 25.78 -0.14
N ASN A 501 -1.45 26.10 0.73
CA ASN A 501 -0.04 26.29 0.40
C ASN A 501 0.75 24.98 0.48
N ALA A 502 0.30 24.00 1.28
CA ALA A 502 0.93 22.70 1.42
C ALA A 502 -0.09 21.56 1.40
N LYS A 503 0.03 20.65 0.42
CA LYS A 503 -0.83 19.47 0.26
C LYS A 503 -0.02 18.18 0.35
N MET A 504 -0.49 17.21 1.14
CA MET A 504 0.04 15.86 1.11
C MET A 504 -0.56 15.11 -0.09
N LEU A 505 0.30 14.53 -0.92
CA LEU A 505 -0.11 13.89 -2.17
C LEU A 505 -0.04 12.37 -2.09
N LEU A 506 1.12 11.82 -1.73
CA LEU A 506 1.40 10.40 -1.78
C LEU A 506 2.15 9.93 -0.54
N GLN A 507 1.96 8.66 -0.22
CA GLN A 507 2.79 7.91 0.71
C GLN A 507 3.30 6.66 -0.01
N ILE A 508 4.62 6.50 -0.05
CA ILE A 508 5.29 5.41 -0.79
C ILE A 508 6.34 4.80 0.11
N HIS A 509 6.11 3.56 0.54
CA HIS A 509 6.94 2.88 1.54
C HIS A 509 7.06 3.64 2.87
N ASP A 510 8.11 4.40 3.06
CA ASP A 510 8.42 5.24 4.22
C ASP A 510 8.63 6.72 3.83
N GLU A 511 8.39 7.04 2.56
CA GLU A 511 8.43 8.38 1.98
C GLU A 511 7.04 9.04 1.98
N LEU A 512 7.01 10.31 2.39
CA LEU A 512 5.88 11.21 2.25
C LEU A 512 6.18 12.28 1.20
N ILE A 513 5.27 12.45 0.25
CA ILE A 513 5.41 13.44 -0.83
C ILE A 513 4.33 14.51 -0.67
N PHE A 514 4.78 15.75 -0.62
CA PHE A 514 3.95 16.94 -0.53
C PHE A 514 4.12 17.81 -1.77
N GLU A 515 3.12 18.62 -2.08
CA GLU A 515 3.17 19.71 -3.05
C GLU A 515 2.99 21.02 -2.29
N VAL A 516 4.03 21.86 -2.30
CA VAL A 516 4.15 23.03 -1.43
C VAL A 516 4.52 24.25 -2.27
N LYS A 517 3.91 25.39 -1.98
CA LYS A 517 4.21 26.65 -2.66
C LYS A 517 5.69 26.98 -2.48
N ASP A 518 6.34 27.44 -3.55
CA ASP A 518 7.81 27.53 -3.62
C ASP A 518 8.44 28.30 -2.47
N GLU A 519 7.84 29.43 -2.08
CA GLU A 519 8.33 30.28 -1.00
C GLU A 519 8.29 29.61 0.38
N PHE A 520 7.44 28.60 0.59
CA PHE A 520 7.29 27.89 1.86
C PHE A 520 7.95 26.50 1.86
N ALA A 521 8.42 25.99 0.72
CA ALA A 521 8.85 24.60 0.58
C ALA A 521 9.96 24.22 1.58
N GLN A 522 10.96 25.08 1.77
CA GLN A 522 12.07 24.83 2.70
C GLN A 522 11.62 24.84 4.16
N GLU A 523 10.83 25.85 4.56
CA GLU A 523 10.35 25.99 5.93
C GLU A 523 9.41 24.84 6.30
N PHE A 524 8.43 24.56 5.44
CA PHE A 524 7.51 23.45 5.59
C PHE A 524 8.25 22.11 5.67
N GLY A 525 9.23 21.88 4.79
CA GLY A 525 10.04 20.67 4.77
C GLY A 525 10.78 20.46 6.09
N ARG A 526 11.40 21.49 6.66
CA ARG A 526 12.11 21.40 7.95
C ARG A 526 11.18 21.18 9.14
N ALA A 527 10.04 21.86 9.17
CA ALA A 527 9.03 21.67 10.21
C ALA A 527 8.45 20.24 10.18
N THR A 528 8.22 19.71 8.98
CA THR A 528 7.71 18.36 8.75
C THR A 528 8.75 17.30 9.11
N GLN A 529 10.00 17.50 8.71
CA GLN A 529 11.15 16.66 9.10
C GLN A 529 11.24 16.54 10.62
N LYS A 530 11.22 17.67 11.34
CA LYS A 530 11.22 17.66 12.80
C LYS A 530 10.05 16.88 13.39
N THR A 531 8.84 17.10 12.86
CA THR A 531 7.63 16.39 13.29
C THR A 531 7.77 14.87 13.10
N MET A 532 8.31 14.43 11.97
CA MET A 532 8.54 13.02 11.67
C MET A 532 9.61 12.39 12.57
N GLU A 533 10.69 13.10 12.84
CA GLU A 533 11.80 12.60 13.67
C GLU A 533 11.45 12.54 15.17
N GLU A 534 10.57 13.42 15.63
CA GLU A 534 10.11 13.51 17.02
C GLU A 534 8.79 12.76 17.28
N ILE A 535 8.20 12.11 16.25
CA ILE A 535 6.86 11.52 16.34
C ILE A 535 6.73 10.43 17.42
N TYR A 536 7.84 9.75 17.71
CA TYR A 536 7.92 8.69 18.70
C TYR A 536 9.33 8.59 19.26
N THR A 537 9.46 8.36 20.57
CA THR A 537 10.76 8.18 21.22
C THR A 537 11.22 6.72 21.16
N LEU A 538 12.20 6.43 20.31
CA LEU A 538 12.89 5.14 20.25
C LEU A 538 14.21 5.18 21.06
N ASN A 539 14.88 4.03 21.18
CA ASN A 539 16.21 3.95 21.83
C ASN A 539 17.34 4.52 20.95
N VAL A 540 17.01 4.83 19.70
CA VAL A 540 17.85 5.46 18.68
C VAL A 540 17.03 6.60 18.04
N PRO A 541 17.66 7.69 17.58
CA PRO A 541 16.90 8.77 16.94
C PRO A 541 16.22 8.26 15.67
N LEU A 542 15.01 8.74 15.37
CA LEU A 542 14.49 8.66 14.01
C LEU A 542 15.19 9.73 13.17
N LYS A 543 15.39 9.45 11.87
CA LYS A 543 16.03 10.38 10.94
C LYS A 543 15.29 10.35 9.62
N THR A 544 15.15 11.50 9.00
CA THR A 544 14.53 11.67 7.69
C THR A 544 15.49 12.36 6.74
N SER A 545 15.41 12.02 5.46
CA SER A 545 15.98 12.85 4.39
C SER A 545 14.92 13.85 3.93
N LEU A 546 15.34 15.06 3.51
CA LEU A 546 14.47 16.11 3.01
C LEU A 546 14.97 16.52 1.63
N ASN A 547 14.14 16.35 0.62
CA ASN A 547 14.44 16.71 -0.76
C ASN A 547 13.34 17.58 -1.34
N ILE A 548 13.73 18.57 -2.14
CA ILE A 548 12.80 19.51 -2.79
C ILE A 548 13.13 19.54 -4.28
N ALA A 549 12.11 19.32 -5.11
CA ALA A 549 12.29 19.24 -6.55
C ALA A 549 11.04 19.69 -7.31
N LYS A 550 11.19 19.99 -8.60
CA LYS A 550 10.06 20.33 -9.48
C LYS A 550 9.34 19.13 -10.05
N ASN A 551 10.00 17.98 -10.08
CA ASN A 551 9.42 16.72 -10.51
C ASN A 551 9.84 15.60 -9.56
N TRP A 552 9.07 14.51 -9.57
CA TRP A 552 9.30 13.40 -8.64
C TRP A 552 10.57 12.61 -8.97
N GLY A 553 11.01 12.56 -10.23
CA GLY A 553 12.27 11.91 -10.62
C GLY A 553 13.53 12.54 -10.00
N GLU A 554 13.44 13.79 -9.56
CA GLU A 554 14.49 14.58 -8.92
C GLU A 554 14.42 14.60 -7.38
N LEU A 555 13.36 14.06 -6.77
CA LEU A 555 13.32 13.83 -5.33
C LEU A 555 14.26 12.66 -4.99
N LYS A 556 15.52 12.96 -4.62
CA LYS A 556 16.54 11.98 -4.21
C LYS A 556 17.29 12.40 -2.99
#